data_AF-A0A7V6UVS8-F1
#
_entry.id   AF-A0A7V6UVS8-F1
#
_cell.length_a   1.000
_cell.length_b   1.000
_cell.length_c   1.000
_cell.angle_alpha   90.00
_cell.angle_beta   90.00
_cell.angle_gamma   90.00
#
_symmetry.space_group_name_H-M   'P 1'
#
loop_
_entity.id
_entity.type
_entity.pdbx_description
1 polymer ?
#
loop_
_entity_poly.entity_id
_entity_poly.type
_entity_poly.pdbx_seq_one_letter_code
_entity_poly.pdbx_strand_id
1 'polypeptide(L)'
;MKKSHLFLIIVAAVMALSSMYSLAAMNQVYKIDYDWYSQYNKSFSREIRDTTRDKWLLEAYPEDAGFYVIKNKDDYRAVCDRYNIKEVSGISDTDFDRYILLFCTLGRVSSPVYRIKVKDMAQRGETVEVMLSTNSPESTETGTALSGTGYIPLDIVRIEKKILGAKGKLNFVFKNQYGKHLHNEYYYIE
;
A
#
# COMPACT_ATOMS: atom_id res chain seq x y z
N MET A 1 47.78 6.36 31.96
CA MET A 1 46.65 6.99 31.23
C MET A 1 46.05 8.10 32.09
N LYS A 2 45.98 9.34 31.58
CA LYS A 2 45.31 10.45 32.30
C LYS A 2 43.79 10.23 32.27
N LYS A 3 43.09 10.61 33.35
CA LYS A 3 41.63 10.45 33.52
C LYS A 3 40.80 10.97 32.32
N SER A 4 41.31 12.00 31.63
CA SER A 4 40.73 12.57 30.41
C SER A 4 40.67 11.60 29.23
N HIS A 5 41.65 10.71 29.05
CA HIS A 5 41.64 9.73 27.96
C HIS A 5 40.63 8.61 28.22
N LEU A 6 40.47 8.20 29.48
CA LEU A 6 39.46 7.20 29.86
C LEU A 6 38.05 7.74 29.60
N PHE A 7 37.80 9.01 29.95
CA PHE A 7 36.52 9.67 29.68
C PHE A 7 36.20 9.74 28.18
N LEU A 8 37.19 10.12 27.35
CA LEU A 8 37.04 10.15 25.89
C LEU A 8 36.71 8.77 25.31
N ILE A 9 37.34 7.70 25.81
CA ILE A 9 37.06 6.33 25.38
C ILE A 9 35.62 5.92 25.73
N ILE A 10 35.15 6.28 26.92
CA ILE A 10 33.77 5.98 27.36
C ILE A 10 32.76 6.72 26.47
N VAL A 11 32.96 8.01 26.22
CA VAL A 11 32.08 8.81 25.36
C VAL A 11 32.06 8.28 23.93
N ALA A 12 33.23 7.91 23.38
CA ALA A 12 33.33 7.32 22.06
C ALA A 12 32.62 5.96 21.97
N ALA A 13 32.73 5.12 23.01
CA ALA A 13 32.04 3.84 23.07
C ALA A 13 30.51 4.01 23.13
N VAL A 14 30.01 4.97 23.92
CA VAL A 14 28.57 5.28 23.99
C VAL A 14 28.06 5.81 22.65
N MET A 15 28.80 6.69 21.98
CA MET A 15 28.44 7.18 20.64
C MET A 15 28.43 6.06 19.59
N ALA A 16 29.41 5.15 19.63
CA ALA A 16 29.46 4.01 18.71
C ALA A 16 28.27 3.05 18.94
N LEU A 17 27.95 2.74 20.20
CA LEU A 17 26.83 1.86 20.56
C LEU A 17 25.48 2.47 20.17
N SER A 18 25.28 3.76 20.42
CA SER A 18 24.05 4.47 20.02
C SER A 18 23.91 4.54 18.50
N SER A 19 24.99 4.78 17.77
CA SER A 19 24.98 4.77 16.30
C SER A 19 24.63 3.38 15.73
N MET A 20 25.16 2.31 16.33
CA MET A 20 24.81 0.93 15.94
C MET A 20 23.33 0.62 16.22
N TYR A 21 22.80 1.09 17.36
CA TYR A 21 21.37 0.96 17.67
C TYR A 21 20.48 1.72 16.68
N SER A 22 20.85 2.95 16.32
CA SER A 22 20.15 3.73 15.31
C SER A 22 20.18 3.02 13.94
N LEU A 23 21.32 2.46 13.55
CA LEU A 23 21.45 1.71 12.29
C LEU A 23 20.59 0.44 12.29
N ALA A 24 20.56 -0.29 13.41
CA ALA A 24 19.74 -1.48 13.57
C ALA A 24 18.24 -1.17 13.53
N ALA A 25 17.81 -0.09 14.19
CA ALA A 25 16.43 0.39 14.15
C ALA A 25 16.02 0.86 12.74
N MET A 26 16.92 1.53 12.01
CA MET A 26 16.68 1.93 10.61
C MET A 26 16.54 0.74 9.66
N ASN A 27 17.27 -0.36 9.91
CA ASN A 27 17.24 -1.56 9.07
C ASN A 27 16.15 -2.57 9.48
N GLN A 28 15.42 -2.31 10.56
CA GLN A 28 14.34 -3.19 10.98
C GLN A 28 13.15 -3.07 10.02
N VAL A 29 12.65 -4.22 9.56
CA VAL A 29 11.46 -4.30 8.71
C VAL A 29 10.26 -4.62 9.61
N TYR A 30 9.30 -3.70 9.69
CA TYR A 30 8.06 -3.88 10.43
C TYR A 30 6.95 -4.30 9.47
N LYS A 31 6.30 -5.44 9.73
CA LYS A 31 5.10 -5.81 8.98
C LYS A 31 3.93 -4.92 9.40
N ILE A 32 3.21 -4.39 8.43
CA ILE A 32 2.03 -3.55 8.66
C ILE A 32 0.78 -4.42 8.52
N ASP A 33 0.00 -4.51 9.60
CA ASP A 33 -1.34 -5.09 9.55
C ASP A 33 -2.31 -4.10 8.87
N TYR A 34 -3.20 -4.59 8.01
CA TYR A 34 -4.19 -3.75 7.36
C TYR A 34 -5.52 -4.49 7.26
N ASP A 35 -6.62 -3.74 7.21
CA ASP A 35 -7.94 -4.28 6.93
C ASP A 35 -8.29 -3.95 5.48
N TRP A 36 -9.00 -4.84 4.81
CA TRP A 36 -9.44 -4.61 3.44
C TRP A 36 -10.94 -4.44 3.32
N TYR A 37 -11.36 -3.63 2.35
CA TYR A 37 -12.78 -3.39 2.12
C TYR A 37 -13.43 -4.54 1.35
N SER A 38 -14.32 -5.27 2.00
CA SER A 38 -15.14 -6.30 1.36
C SER A 38 -16.35 -5.68 0.70
N GLN A 39 -16.42 -5.74 -0.63
CA GLN A 39 -17.61 -5.30 -1.37
C GLN A 39 -18.85 -6.15 -1.02
N TYR A 40 -18.65 -7.43 -0.68
CA TYR A 40 -19.71 -8.35 -0.30
C TYR A 40 -20.28 -7.99 1.09
N ASN A 41 -19.41 -7.86 2.10
CA ASN A 41 -19.82 -7.54 3.48
C ASN A 41 -20.06 -6.03 3.70
N LYS A 42 -19.69 -5.20 2.72
CA LYS A 42 -19.70 -3.74 2.76
C LYS A 42 -18.94 -3.14 3.94
N SER A 43 -17.89 -3.81 4.40
CA SER A 43 -17.14 -3.45 5.60
C SER A 43 -15.66 -3.79 5.47
N PHE A 44 -14.83 -3.16 6.30
CA PHE A 44 -13.42 -3.51 6.42
C PHE A 44 -13.25 -4.73 7.32
N SER A 45 -12.49 -5.72 6.86
CA SER A 45 -12.16 -6.92 7.64
C SER A 45 -10.69 -7.31 7.50
N ARG A 46 -10.20 -8.05 8.50
CA ARG A 46 -8.83 -8.61 8.55
C ARG A 46 -8.77 -10.04 8.03
N GLU A 47 -9.72 -10.44 7.18
CA GLU A 47 -9.78 -11.82 6.69
C GLU A 47 -8.56 -12.14 5.81
N ILE A 48 -7.99 -13.34 5.99
CA ILE A 48 -6.92 -13.85 5.14
C ILE A 48 -7.47 -13.97 3.72
N ARG A 49 -6.85 -13.23 2.80
CA ARG A 49 -7.26 -13.23 1.39
C ARG A 49 -6.72 -14.45 0.68
N ASP A 50 -7.60 -15.18 0.01
CA ASP A 50 -7.19 -16.19 -0.96
C ASP A 50 -6.57 -15.50 -2.18
N THR A 51 -5.25 -15.64 -2.33
CA THR A 51 -4.46 -15.23 -3.51
C THR A 51 -4.01 -16.42 -4.36
N THR A 52 -4.48 -17.64 -4.05
CA THR A 52 -4.03 -18.90 -4.69
C THR A 52 -4.46 -18.98 -6.16
N ARG A 53 -5.44 -18.17 -6.57
CA ARG A 53 -5.94 -18.07 -7.94
C ARG A 53 -5.27 -16.97 -8.77
N ASP A 54 -4.36 -16.19 -8.20
CA ASP A 54 -3.66 -15.11 -8.89
C ASP A 54 -2.45 -15.68 -9.66
N LYS A 55 -2.70 -16.66 -10.55
CA LYS A 55 -1.67 -17.43 -11.25
C LYS A 55 -1.14 -16.73 -12.49
N TRP A 56 -1.98 -15.93 -13.14
CA TRP A 56 -1.69 -15.32 -14.45
C TRP A 56 -1.36 -13.85 -14.27
N LEU A 57 -0.07 -13.54 -14.38
CA LEU A 57 0.47 -12.27 -13.97
C LEU A 57 0.47 -11.28 -15.13
N LEU A 58 0.16 -10.02 -14.83
CA LEU A 58 0.26 -8.94 -15.80
C LEU A 58 1.73 -8.73 -16.17
N GLU A 59 2.10 -8.99 -17.43
CA GLU A 59 3.43 -8.67 -17.96
C GLU A 59 3.67 -7.14 -17.97
N ALA A 60 2.63 -6.39 -18.32
CA ALA A 60 2.59 -4.94 -18.28
C ALA A 60 1.31 -4.45 -17.60
N TYR A 61 1.42 -3.36 -16.85
CA TYR A 61 0.29 -2.73 -16.17
C TYR A 61 -0.45 -1.81 -17.16
N PRO A 62 -1.78 -1.73 -17.12
CA PRO A 62 -2.54 -0.76 -17.91
C PRO A 62 -2.07 0.67 -17.64
N GLU A 63 -2.08 1.52 -18.68
CA GLU A 63 -1.65 2.92 -18.57
C GLU A 63 -2.51 3.74 -17.60
N ASP A 64 -3.77 3.34 -17.40
CA ASP A 64 -4.72 4.01 -16.50
C ASP A 64 -4.73 3.42 -15.07
N ALA A 65 -3.84 2.46 -14.78
CA ALA A 65 -3.65 1.94 -13.44
C ALA A 65 -3.34 3.08 -12.45
N GLY A 66 -3.86 2.96 -11.24
CA GLY A 66 -3.79 4.01 -10.23
C GLY A 66 -3.49 3.44 -8.85
N PHE A 67 -2.53 4.05 -8.16
CA PHE A 67 -2.12 3.67 -6.82
C PHE A 67 -2.04 4.95 -5.98
N TYR A 68 -2.93 5.08 -5.01
CA TYR A 68 -3.09 6.32 -4.25
C TYR A 68 -3.09 6.07 -2.75
N VAL A 69 -2.49 7.00 -2.02
CA VAL A 69 -2.60 7.16 -0.58
C VAL A 69 -3.63 8.25 -0.31
N ILE A 70 -4.82 7.85 0.13
CA ILE A 70 -5.95 8.76 0.36
C ILE A 70 -5.84 9.36 1.75
N LYS A 71 -5.76 10.69 1.81
CA LYS A 71 -5.39 11.44 3.03
C LYS A 71 -6.60 11.97 3.76
N ASN A 72 -7.68 12.21 3.03
CA ASN A 72 -8.92 12.79 3.51
C ASN A 72 -10.07 12.39 2.58
N LYS A 73 -11.28 12.83 2.92
CA LYS A 73 -12.51 12.54 2.16
C LYS A 73 -12.50 13.16 0.76
N ASP A 74 -11.88 14.32 0.58
CA ASP A 74 -11.84 15.00 -0.72
C ASP A 74 -10.88 14.30 -1.68
N ASP A 75 -9.76 13.77 -1.20
CA ASP A 75 -8.87 12.89 -1.98
C ASP A 75 -9.63 11.64 -2.45
N TYR A 76 -10.43 11.03 -1.57
CA TYR A 76 -11.24 9.85 -1.92
C TYR A 76 -12.23 10.19 -3.03
N ARG A 77 -12.94 11.31 -2.90
CA ARG A 77 -13.87 11.83 -3.91
C ARG A 77 -13.18 12.08 -5.24
N ALA A 78 -12.03 12.75 -5.23
CA ALA A 78 -11.27 13.04 -6.44
C ALA A 78 -10.87 11.75 -7.19
N VAL A 79 -10.48 10.71 -6.45
CA VAL A 79 -10.18 9.40 -7.06
C VAL A 79 -11.45 8.72 -7.60
N CYS A 80 -12.56 8.74 -6.85
CA CYS A 80 -13.85 8.25 -7.32
C CYS A 80 -14.30 8.94 -8.62
N ASP A 81 -14.20 10.26 -8.69
CA ASP A 81 -14.56 11.06 -9.86
C ASP A 81 -13.66 10.73 -11.06
N ARG A 82 -12.33 10.62 -10.84
CA ARG A 82 -11.35 10.28 -11.89
C ARG A 82 -11.69 8.97 -12.60
N TYR A 83 -12.14 7.97 -11.85
CA TYR A 83 -12.48 6.65 -12.39
C TYR A 83 -13.98 6.46 -12.68
N ASN A 84 -14.81 7.49 -12.42
CA ASN A 84 -16.27 7.43 -12.52
C ASN A 84 -16.86 6.26 -11.69
N ILE A 85 -16.38 6.13 -10.46
CA ILE A 85 -16.82 5.14 -9.47
C ILE A 85 -17.72 5.82 -8.45
N LYS A 86 -18.86 5.21 -8.13
CA LYS A 86 -19.74 5.71 -7.08
C LYS A 86 -19.05 5.59 -5.72
N GLU A 87 -19.05 6.67 -4.95
CA GLU A 87 -18.59 6.68 -3.56
C GLU A 87 -19.29 5.58 -2.75
N VAL A 88 -18.51 4.88 -1.93
CA VAL A 88 -18.99 3.84 -1.03
C VAL A 88 -19.11 4.43 0.36
N SER A 89 -20.31 4.47 0.94
CA SER A 89 -20.56 5.13 2.23
C SER A 89 -19.64 4.64 3.35
N GLY A 90 -19.42 3.33 3.46
CA GLY A 90 -18.50 2.75 4.45
C GLY A 90 -17.03 3.17 4.30
N ILE A 91 -16.67 3.78 3.18
CA ILE A 91 -15.34 4.35 2.91
C ILE A 91 -15.38 5.86 3.10
N SER A 92 -16.43 6.53 2.60
CA SER A 92 -16.66 7.97 2.79
C SER A 92 -16.81 8.41 4.25
N ASP A 93 -17.15 7.48 5.14
CA ASP A 93 -17.28 7.67 6.59
C ASP A 93 -16.03 7.20 7.37
N THR A 94 -14.92 6.93 6.68
CA THR A 94 -13.65 6.58 7.33
C THR A 94 -13.16 7.74 8.20
N ASP A 95 -12.74 7.42 9.42
CA ASP A 95 -11.99 8.32 10.28
C ASP A 95 -10.56 8.50 9.74
N PHE A 96 -10.36 9.51 8.89
CA PHE A 96 -9.07 9.82 8.28
C PHE A 96 -8.04 10.37 9.27
N ASP A 97 -8.42 10.72 10.50
CA ASP A 97 -7.45 11.06 11.55
C ASP A 97 -6.80 9.80 12.09
N ARG A 98 -7.58 8.72 12.24
CA ARG A 98 -7.11 7.42 12.71
C ARG A 98 -6.52 6.54 11.61
N TYR A 99 -7.05 6.59 10.40
CA TYR A 99 -6.74 5.66 9.33
C TYR A 99 -6.14 6.35 8.09
N ILE A 100 -5.34 5.59 7.35
CA ILE A 100 -4.91 5.91 5.98
C ILE A 100 -5.58 4.89 5.06
N LEU A 101 -6.15 5.33 3.95
CA LEU A 101 -6.61 4.40 2.92
C LEU A 101 -5.60 4.30 1.79
N LEU A 102 -5.36 3.09 1.30
CA LEU A 102 -4.73 2.87 0.02
C LEU A 102 -5.79 2.49 -0.99
N PHE A 103 -5.81 3.17 -2.12
CA PHE A 103 -6.70 2.88 -3.26
C PHE A 103 -5.84 2.38 -4.42
N CYS A 104 -6.06 1.13 -4.83
CA CYS A 104 -5.33 0.50 -5.92
C CYS A 104 -6.33 0.10 -7.01
N THR A 105 -6.05 0.44 -8.28
CA THR A 105 -6.87 0.02 -9.42
C THR A 105 -6.03 -0.30 -10.64
N LEU A 106 -6.52 -1.21 -11.48
CA LEU A 106 -5.99 -1.45 -12.83
C LEU A 106 -6.66 -0.57 -13.88
N GLY A 107 -7.50 0.38 -13.48
CA GLY A 107 -8.29 1.19 -14.39
C GLY A 107 -9.35 0.37 -15.13
N ARG A 108 -9.81 0.85 -16.29
CA ARG A 108 -10.84 0.20 -17.09
C ARG A 108 -10.26 -0.95 -17.89
N VAL A 109 -10.71 -2.16 -17.57
CA VAL A 109 -10.32 -3.39 -18.27
C VAL A 109 -11.53 -4.05 -18.93
N SER A 110 -11.26 -4.95 -19.87
CA SER A 110 -12.28 -5.63 -20.68
C SER A 110 -13.01 -6.76 -19.95
N SER A 111 -12.46 -7.27 -18.84
CA SER A 111 -12.98 -8.49 -18.19
C SER A 111 -12.95 -8.40 -16.65
N PRO A 112 -13.97 -8.92 -15.95
CA PRO A 112 -13.96 -9.03 -14.48
C PRO A 112 -12.98 -10.09 -13.94
N VAL A 113 -12.32 -10.85 -14.83
CA VAL A 113 -11.25 -11.80 -14.45
C VAL A 113 -9.97 -11.07 -14.02
N TYR A 114 -9.77 -9.84 -14.49
CA TYR A 114 -8.71 -8.97 -13.99
C TYR A 114 -8.96 -8.62 -12.53
N ARG A 115 -7.92 -8.78 -11.70
CA ARG A 115 -7.98 -8.49 -10.27
C ARG A 115 -6.72 -7.79 -9.82
N ILE A 116 -6.87 -6.95 -8.82
CA ILE A 116 -5.79 -6.32 -8.07
C ILE A 116 -6.07 -6.50 -6.59
N LYS A 117 -5.04 -6.83 -5.82
CA LYS A 117 -5.13 -6.99 -4.37
C LYS A 117 -3.82 -6.53 -3.73
N VAL A 118 -3.91 -5.73 -2.69
CA VAL A 118 -2.82 -5.58 -1.72
C VAL A 118 -2.63 -6.93 -1.03
N LYS A 119 -1.42 -7.47 -1.16
CA LYS A 119 -1.00 -8.79 -0.66
C LYS A 119 -0.23 -8.68 0.64
N ASP A 120 0.69 -7.72 0.71
CA ASP A 120 1.52 -7.52 1.89
C ASP A 120 1.95 -6.06 2.01
N MET A 121 2.33 -5.66 3.21
CA MET A 121 2.81 -4.32 3.49
C MET A 121 3.86 -4.35 4.59
N ALA A 122 4.96 -3.63 4.36
CA ALA A 122 6.04 -3.55 5.33
C ALA A 122 6.66 -2.16 5.34
N GLN A 123 7.10 -1.72 6.51
CA GLN A 123 7.81 -0.46 6.70
C GLN A 123 9.29 -0.71 6.99
N ARG A 124 10.14 0.09 6.34
CA ARG A 124 11.58 0.19 6.62
C ARG A 124 11.94 1.67 6.73
N GLY A 125 12.14 2.14 7.96
CA GLY A 125 12.32 3.57 8.25
C GLY A 125 11.14 4.39 7.71
N GLU A 126 11.44 5.36 6.84
CA GLU A 126 10.45 6.24 6.22
C GLU A 126 9.74 5.63 5.00
N THR A 127 10.16 4.44 4.54
CA THR A 127 9.56 3.79 3.36
C THR A 127 8.54 2.74 3.78
N VAL A 128 7.33 2.83 3.22
CA VAL A 128 6.28 1.82 3.33
C VAL A 128 6.18 1.11 1.98
N GLU A 129 6.56 -0.16 1.94
CA GLU A 129 6.45 -0.98 0.74
C GLU A 129 5.10 -1.69 0.71
N VAL A 130 4.37 -1.50 -0.39
CA VAL A 130 3.05 -2.09 -0.63
C VAL A 130 3.18 -3.10 -1.77
N MET A 131 2.94 -4.37 -1.47
CA MET A 131 3.02 -5.46 -2.44
C MET A 131 1.65 -5.73 -3.05
N LEU A 132 1.55 -5.64 -4.37
CA LEU A 132 0.31 -5.86 -5.12
C LEU A 132 0.36 -7.22 -5.83
N SER A 133 -0.68 -8.02 -5.63
CA SER A 133 -0.99 -9.21 -6.42
C SER A 133 -1.97 -8.82 -7.52
N THR A 134 -1.64 -9.16 -8.76
CA THR A 134 -2.51 -8.90 -9.91
C THR A 134 -2.79 -10.17 -10.68
N ASN A 135 -4.03 -10.35 -11.12
CA ASN A 135 -4.42 -11.44 -12.00
C ASN A 135 -4.93 -10.92 -13.34
N SER A 136 -4.69 -11.68 -14.40
CA SER A 136 -5.22 -11.50 -15.75
C SER A 136 -5.94 -12.76 -16.23
N PRO A 137 -6.85 -12.68 -17.22
CA PRO A 137 -7.42 -13.86 -17.86
C PRO A 137 -6.37 -14.67 -18.63
N GLU A 138 -6.55 -16.00 -18.66
CA GLU A 138 -5.63 -16.98 -19.26
C GLU A 138 -5.50 -16.86 -20.80
N SER A 139 -6.52 -16.31 -21.45
CA SER A 139 -6.45 -15.85 -22.83
C SER A 139 -7.02 -14.44 -22.90
N THR A 140 -6.47 -13.58 -23.76
CA THR A 140 -7.15 -12.35 -24.15
C THR A 140 -8.44 -12.78 -24.81
N GLU A 141 -9.55 -12.82 -24.05
CA GLU A 141 -10.83 -13.31 -24.54
C GLU A 141 -11.19 -12.49 -25.79
N THR A 142 -10.96 -13.08 -26.96
CA THR A 142 -11.19 -12.50 -28.29
C THR A 142 -12.66 -12.70 -28.71
N GLY A 143 -13.54 -12.97 -27.74
CA GLY A 143 -14.93 -13.30 -27.96
C GLY A 143 -15.81 -12.47 -27.04
N THR A 144 -16.79 -11.80 -27.66
CA THR A 144 -17.81 -10.93 -27.05
C THR A 144 -17.25 -9.67 -26.39
N ALA A 145 -17.16 -8.61 -27.19
CA ALA A 145 -17.24 -7.24 -26.71
C ALA A 145 -18.47 -7.12 -25.79
N LEU A 146 -18.23 -7.17 -24.47
CA LEU A 146 -19.21 -6.71 -23.50
C LEU A 146 -19.44 -5.23 -23.80
N SER A 147 -20.60 -4.99 -24.37
CA SER A 147 -21.16 -3.69 -24.72
C SER A 147 -20.96 -2.68 -23.57
N GLY A 148 -20.17 -1.64 -23.84
CA GLY A 148 -20.43 -0.27 -23.39
C GLY A 148 -19.78 0.24 -22.10
N THR A 149 -19.47 -0.59 -21.11
CA THR A 149 -18.89 -0.09 -19.84
C THR A 149 -17.87 -1.07 -19.28
N GLY A 150 -16.58 -0.82 -19.53
CA GLY A 150 -15.47 -1.62 -18.97
C GLY A 150 -15.56 -1.80 -17.45
N TYR A 151 -15.00 -2.88 -16.93
CA TYR A 151 -14.92 -3.16 -15.50
C TYR A 151 -13.73 -2.42 -14.89
N ILE A 152 -13.83 -2.00 -13.62
CA ILE A 152 -12.72 -1.36 -12.90
C ILE A 152 -12.32 -2.23 -11.72
N PRO A 153 -11.27 -3.07 -11.86
CA PRO A 153 -10.71 -3.82 -10.75
C PRO A 153 -10.12 -2.82 -9.78
N LEU A 154 -10.60 -2.86 -8.54
CA LEU A 154 -10.12 -2.01 -7.48
C LEU A 154 -9.93 -2.80 -6.20
N ASP A 155 -9.00 -2.31 -5.39
CA ASP A 155 -8.78 -2.76 -4.04
C ASP A 155 -8.56 -1.58 -3.12
N ILE A 156 -9.22 -1.63 -1.97
CA ILE A 156 -9.14 -0.57 -0.96
C ILE A 156 -8.78 -1.22 0.35
N VAL A 157 -7.68 -0.77 0.94
CA VAL A 157 -7.25 -1.19 2.27
C VAL A 157 -7.10 0.00 3.17
N ARG A 158 -7.28 -0.21 4.47
CA ARG A 158 -7.04 0.79 5.49
C ARG A 158 -5.94 0.33 6.44
N ILE A 159 -5.14 1.29 6.86
CA ILE A 159 -4.04 1.11 7.81
C ILE A 159 -4.33 2.02 9.00
N GLU A 160 -4.23 1.52 10.23
CA GLU A 160 -4.24 2.40 11.40
C GLU A 160 -2.94 3.21 11.45
N LYS A 161 -2.99 4.54 11.58
CA LYS A 161 -1.76 5.35 11.65
C LYS A 161 -0.85 4.93 12.81
N LYS A 162 -1.44 4.49 13.93
CA LYS A 162 -0.73 4.10 15.15
C LYS A 162 0.21 2.91 15.01
N ILE A 163 0.02 2.06 13.99
CA ILE A 163 0.85 0.86 13.79
C ILE A 163 2.10 1.13 12.94
N LEU A 164 2.20 2.33 12.38
CA LEU A 164 3.37 2.74 11.61
C LEU A 164 4.51 3.05 12.58
N GLY A 165 5.67 2.45 12.33
CA GLY A 165 6.85 2.53 13.20
C GLY A 165 7.57 3.88 13.14
N ALA A 166 7.31 4.68 12.10
CA ALA A 166 7.84 6.04 11.96
C ALA A 166 6.72 7.04 11.67
N LYS A 167 6.88 8.25 12.22
CA LYS A 167 6.02 9.43 11.96
C LYS A 167 6.74 10.41 11.02
N GLY A 168 6.02 11.42 10.53
CA GLY A 168 6.55 12.42 9.61
C GLY A 168 6.33 12.02 8.15
N LYS A 169 7.30 12.32 7.29
CA LYS A 169 7.17 12.05 5.85
C LYS A 169 7.42 10.57 5.56
N LEU A 170 6.36 9.84 5.21
CA LEU A 170 6.45 8.48 4.71
C LEU A 170 6.40 8.43 3.18
N ASN A 171 7.15 7.51 2.60
CA ASN A 171 7.19 7.20 1.18
C ASN A 171 6.53 5.84 0.93
N PHE A 172 5.31 5.84 0.40
CA PHE A 172 4.60 4.63 0.02
C PHE A 172 5.09 4.20 -1.36
N VAL A 173 5.68 3.00 -1.45
CA VAL A 173 6.25 2.42 -2.66
C VAL A 173 5.42 1.20 -3.06
N PHE A 174 4.68 1.31 -4.15
CA PHE A 174 3.87 0.23 -4.69
C PHE A 174 4.72 -0.65 -5.60
N LYS A 175 4.68 -1.96 -5.36
CA LYS A 175 5.43 -2.97 -6.11
C LYS A 175 4.50 -4.08 -6.58
N ASN A 176 4.79 -4.69 -7.72
CA ASN A 176 4.11 -5.91 -8.15
C ASN A 176 4.60 -7.13 -7.35
N GLN A 177 3.96 -8.30 -7.49
CA GLN A 177 4.35 -9.52 -6.75
C GLN A 177 5.79 -10.03 -6.98
N TYR A 178 6.54 -9.45 -7.92
CA TYR A 178 7.96 -9.72 -8.17
C TYR A 178 8.91 -8.68 -7.54
N GLY A 179 8.36 -7.67 -6.86
CA GLY A 179 9.13 -6.57 -6.28
C GLY A 179 9.50 -5.46 -7.27
N LYS A 180 9.00 -5.50 -8.52
CA LYS A 180 9.21 -4.40 -9.48
C LYS A 180 8.42 -3.18 -9.02
N HIS A 181 9.11 -2.04 -8.96
CA HIS A 181 8.50 -0.75 -8.65
C HIS A 181 7.44 -0.37 -9.69
N LEU A 182 6.28 0.10 -9.20
CA LEU A 182 5.17 0.57 -10.03
C LEU A 182 4.93 2.07 -9.84
N HIS A 183 4.91 2.52 -8.59
CA HIS A 183 4.59 3.89 -8.24
C HIS A 183 5.13 4.23 -6.85
N ASN A 184 5.29 5.52 -6.55
CA ASN A 184 5.46 6.00 -5.20
C ASN A 184 4.66 7.27 -4.91
N GLU A 185 4.17 7.37 -3.68
CA GLU A 185 3.49 8.54 -3.17
C GLU A 185 3.99 8.90 -1.78
N TYR A 186 4.15 10.21 -1.52
CA TYR A 186 4.54 10.71 -0.20
C TYR A 186 3.31 11.08 0.62
N TYR A 187 3.34 10.73 1.91
CA TYR A 187 2.31 11.08 2.88
C TYR A 187 2.94 11.54 4.18
N TYR A 188 2.42 12.63 4.75
CA TYR A 188 2.87 13.14 6.04
C TYR A 188 1.94 12.64 7.15
N ILE A 189 2.53 12.03 8.17
CA ILE A 189 1.84 11.57 9.37
C ILE A 189 2.22 12.46 10.53
N GLU A 190 1.19 13.05 11.14
CA GLU A 190 1.28 13.83 12.38
C GLU A 190 1.39 12.94 13.64
#